data_AF-A0A4V3MYD1-F1
#
_entry.id   AF-A0A4V3MYD1-F1
#
_cell.length_a   1.000
_cell.length_b   1.000
_cell.length_c   1.000
_cell.angle_alpha   90.00
_cell.angle_beta   90.00
_cell.angle_gamma   90.00
#
_symmetry.space_group_name_H-M   'P 1'
#
loop_
_entity.id
_entity.type
_entity.pdbx_description
1 polymer ?
#
loop_
_entity_poly.entity_id
_entity_poly.type
_entity_poly.pdbx_seq_one_letter_code
_entity_poly.pdbx_strand_id
1 'polypeptide(L)'
;MSEEPRLEHRMNRAMSVANTVWREIRDFIPHNCQHEAFDRMLNVFHQHGVEIITDRDRRDMGLPPRGPDGWTAEEIFVLEQLRLDAMMNVIVPMSSSVKISK
;
A
#
# COMPACT_ATOMS: atom_id res chain seq x y z
N MET A 1 8.99 27.46 17.40
CA MET A 1 8.71 27.50 15.94
C MET A 1 7.43 26.72 15.73
N SER A 2 6.38 27.38 15.25
CA SER A 2 5.01 26.85 15.17
C SER A 2 4.93 25.62 14.24
N GLU A 3 4.51 24.48 14.77
CA GLU A 3 4.26 23.23 14.04
C GLU A 3 3.04 23.28 13.09
N GLU A 4 2.21 24.32 13.22
CA GLU A 4 0.90 24.47 12.58
C GLU A 4 0.89 24.38 11.04
N PRO A 5 1.78 25.02 10.26
CA PRO A 5 1.70 24.98 8.79
C PRO A 5 2.04 23.60 8.22
N ARG A 6 2.90 22.85 8.93
CA ARG A 6 3.31 21.49 8.51
C ARG A 6 2.18 20.49 8.67
N LEU A 7 1.38 20.62 9.72
CA LEU A 7 0.24 19.75 9.99
C LEU A 7 -0.87 19.97 8.94
N GLU A 8 -1.13 21.22 8.60
CA GLU A 8 -2.16 21.64 7.65
C GLU A 8 -1.88 21.12 6.23
N HIS A 9 -0.62 21.20 5.80
CA HIS A 9 -0.20 20.65 4.51
C HIS A 9 -0.31 19.13 4.42
N ARG A 10 -0.10 18.40 5.52
CA ARG A 10 -0.27 16.94 5.56
C ARG A 10 -1.75 16.56 5.47
N MET A 11 -2.60 17.26 6.22
CA MET A 11 -4.04 17.04 6.24
C MET A 11 -4.68 17.33 4.86
N ASN A 12 -4.28 18.42 4.22
CA ASN A 12 -4.75 18.77 2.88
C ASN A 12 -4.35 17.74 1.81
N ARG A 13 -3.17 17.13 1.94
CA ARG A 13 -2.69 16.08 1.01
C ARG A 13 -3.34 14.72 1.26
N ALA A 14 -3.52 14.33 2.52
CA ALA A 14 -4.28 13.12 2.88
C ALA A 14 -5.71 13.18 2.36
N MET A 15 -6.36 14.34 2.50
CA MET A 15 -7.68 14.59 1.93
C MET A 15 -7.73 14.50 0.41
N SER A 16 -6.67 14.92 -0.31
CA SER A 16 -6.60 14.78 -1.76
C SER A 16 -6.57 13.32 -2.22
N VAL A 17 -5.83 12.46 -1.52
CA VAL A 17 -5.75 11.03 -1.84
C VAL A 17 -7.05 10.32 -1.44
N ALA A 18 -7.58 10.61 -0.25
CA ALA A 18 -8.87 10.10 0.19
C ALA A 18 -9.99 10.48 -0.80
N ASN A 19 -10.02 11.71 -1.30
CA ASN A 19 -10.98 12.15 -2.31
C ASN A 19 -10.78 11.44 -3.66
N THR A 20 -9.54 11.10 -4.02
CA THR A 20 -9.26 10.34 -5.25
C THR A 20 -9.81 8.93 -5.14
N VAL A 21 -9.53 8.23 -4.04
CA VAL A 21 -10.08 6.90 -3.76
C VAL A 21 -11.60 6.95 -3.72
N TRP A 22 -12.15 7.94 -3.00
CA TRP A 22 -13.59 8.13 -2.86
C TRP A 22 -14.29 8.29 -4.21
N ARG A 23 -13.72 9.07 -5.13
CA ARG A 23 -14.29 9.31 -6.46
C ARG A 23 -14.48 8.01 -7.24
N GLU A 24 -13.54 7.08 -7.13
CA GLU A 24 -13.60 5.81 -7.86
C GLU A 24 -14.60 4.81 -7.23
N ILE A 25 -14.85 4.91 -5.92
CA ILE A 25 -15.70 3.93 -5.21
C ILE A 25 -17.12 4.43 -4.91
N ARG A 26 -17.37 5.74 -4.89
CA ARG A 26 -18.65 6.32 -4.40
C ARG A 26 -19.87 5.82 -5.17
N ASP A 27 -19.73 5.59 -6.48
CA ASP A 27 -20.85 5.25 -7.36
C ASP A 27 -21.32 3.80 -7.11
N PHE A 28 -20.52 2.99 -6.40
CA PHE A 28 -20.87 1.65 -5.95
C PHE A 28 -21.54 1.63 -4.57
N ILE A 29 -21.68 2.78 -3.90
CA ILE A 29 -22.21 2.90 -2.55
C ILE A 29 -23.59 3.58 -2.60
N PRO A 30 -24.63 3.00 -1.97
CA PRO A 30 -25.95 3.62 -1.86
C PRO A 30 -25.89 5.05 -1.32
N HIS A 31 -26.62 5.97 -1.94
CA HIS A 31 -26.51 7.41 -1.66
C HIS A 31 -26.70 7.79 -0.19
N ASN A 32 -27.61 7.09 0.51
CA ASN A 32 -27.91 7.32 1.92
C ASN A 32 -26.77 6.90 2.88
N CYS A 33 -25.80 6.09 2.40
CA CYS A 33 -24.69 5.59 3.20
C CYS A 33 -23.34 6.21 2.81
N GLN A 34 -23.31 7.06 1.77
CA GLN A 34 -22.08 7.61 1.22
C GLN A 34 -21.28 8.45 2.23
N HIS A 35 -21.96 9.27 3.04
CA HIS A 35 -21.27 10.09 4.04
C HIS A 35 -20.59 9.22 5.12
N GLU A 36 -21.33 8.26 5.68
CA GLU A 36 -20.80 7.34 6.69
C GLU A 36 -19.66 6.47 6.12
N ALA A 37 -19.77 6.03 4.87
CA ALA A 37 -18.74 5.25 4.21
C ALA A 37 -17.45 6.06 3.99
N PHE A 38 -17.56 7.35 3.63
CA PHE A 38 -16.40 8.24 3.51
C PHE A 38 -15.71 8.43 4.87
N ASP A 39 -16.48 8.68 5.93
CA ASP A 39 -15.93 8.85 7.29
C ASP A 39 -15.25 7.59 7.79
N ARG A 40 -15.84 6.40 7.56
CA ARG A 40 -15.23 5.12 7.90
C ARG A 40 -13.95 4.89 7.09
N MET A 41 -13.93 5.23 5.81
CA MET A 41 -12.74 5.12 4.97
C MET A 41 -11.60 6.02 5.49
N LEU A 42 -11.91 7.27 5.85
CA LEU A 42 -10.92 8.17 6.47
C LEU A 42 -10.39 7.60 7.79
N ASN A 43 -11.29 7.07 8.63
CA ASN A 43 -10.91 6.49 9.91
C ASN A 43 -10.00 5.26 9.73
N VAL A 44 -10.24 4.43 8.70
CA VAL A 44 -9.36 3.31 8.33
C VAL A 44 -7.96 3.80 7.94
N PHE A 45 -7.85 4.85 7.12
CA PHE A 45 -6.54 5.41 6.77
C PHE A 45 -5.78 5.94 7.99
N HIS A 46 -6.49 6.59 8.92
CA HIS A 46 -5.92 7.04 10.19
C HIS A 46 -5.50 5.89 11.11
N GLN A 47 -6.35 4.87 11.29
CA GLN A 47 -6.11 3.75 12.20
C GLN A 47 -4.99 2.81 11.74
N HIS A 48 -4.82 2.65 10.43
CA HIS A 48 -3.73 1.84 9.89
C HIS A 48 -2.42 2.60 9.72
N GLY A 49 -2.32 3.83 10.25
CA GLY A 49 -1.09 4.61 10.23
C GLY A 49 -0.58 4.85 8.81
N VAL A 50 -1.50 4.99 7.84
CA VAL A 50 -1.14 5.26 6.45
C VAL A 50 -0.62 6.69 6.36
N GLU A 51 0.68 6.85 6.61
CA GLU A 51 1.36 8.13 6.49
C GLU A 51 1.77 8.33 5.03
N ILE A 52 1.16 9.33 4.38
CA ILE A 52 1.47 9.67 2.99
C ILE A 52 2.75 10.48 2.96
N ILE A 53 3.88 9.78 2.79
CA ILE A 53 5.19 10.40 2.60
C ILE A 53 5.35 10.71 1.12
N THR A 54 5.37 12.00 0.77
CA THR A 54 5.60 12.45 -0.61
C THR A 54 7.06 12.27 -1.02
N ASP A 55 7.37 12.28 -2.32
CA ASP A 55 8.77 12.22 -2.79
C ASP A 55 9.62 13.39 -2.28
N ARG A 56 8.97 14.54 -2.00
CA ARG A 56 9.62 15.67 -1.34
C ARG A 56 9.95 15.35 0.12
N ASP A 57 8.99 14.83 0.88
CA ASP A 57 9.21 14.42 2.27
C ASP A 57 10.29 13.32 2.36
N ARG A 58 10.29 12.36 1.43
CA ARG A 58 11.34 11.33 1.31
C ARG A 58 12.71 11.95 1.09
N ARG A 59 12.82 12.89 0.14
CA ARG A 59 14.07 13.61 -0.13
C ARG A 59 14.56 14.38 1.08
N ASP A 60 13.66 15.10 1.76
CA ASP A 60 13.97 15.89 2.95
C ASP A 60 14.40 15.00 4.14
N MET A 61 13.94 13.74 4.17
CA MET A 61 14.30 12.72 5.16
C MET A 61 15.50 11.84 4.75
N GLY A 62 16.08 12.05 3.56
CA GLY A 62 17.16 11.20 3.03
C GLY A 62 16.74 9.78 2.66
N LEU A 63 15.44 9.54 2.48
CA LEU A 63 14.89 8.26 2.03
C LEU A 63 15.12 8.06 0.53
N PRO A 64 15.35 6.82 0.07
CA PRO A 64 15.60 6.53 -1.34
C PRO A 64 14.42 6.92 -2.24
N PRO A 65 14.67 7.37 -3.48
CA PRO A 65 13.60 7.74 -4.41
C PRO A 65 12.79 6.51 -4.83
N ARG A 66 11.52 6.74 -5.15
CA ARG A 66 10.64 5.72 -5.72
C ARG A 66 10.60 5.84 -7.24
N GLY A 67 10.43 4.70 -7.91
CA GLY A 67 10.16 4.64 -9.34
C GLY A 67 8.71 5.00 -9.67
N PRO A 68 8.34 4.98 -10.97
CA PRO A 68 7.00 5.34 -11.45
C PRO A 68 5.86 4.58 -10.78
N ASP A 69 6.13 3.35 -10.36
CA ASP A 69 5.16 2.45 -9.72
C ASP A 69 5.09 2.60 -8.20
N GLY A 70 5.78 3.59 -7.63
CA GLY A 70 5.76 3.88 -6.19
C GLY A 70 6.66 3.01 -5.32
N TRP A 71 7.53 2.20 -5.92
CA TRP A 71 8.48 1.33 -5.22
C TRP A 71 9.92 1.84 -5.30
N THR A 72 10.71 1.61 -4.26
CA THR A 72 12.18 1.77 -4.28
C THR A 72 12.83 0.60 -5.02
N ALA A 73 14.08 0.79 -5.45
CA ALA A 73 14.85 -0.28 -6.09
C ALA A 73 15.03 -1.49 -5.17
N GLU A 74 15.23 -1.23 -3.87
CA GLU A 74 15.37 -2.26 -2.84
C GLU A 74 14.06 -3.05 -2.65
N GLU A 75 12.92 -2.37 -2.59
CA GLU A 75 11.61 -3.02 -2.48
C GLU A 75 11.30 -3.90 -3.72
N ILE A 76 11.63 -3.42 -4.92
CA ILE A 76 11.49 -4.20 -6.16
C ILE A 76 12.34 -5.47 -6.09
N PHE A 77 13.58 -5.38 -5.63
CA PHE A 77 14.47 -6.52 -5.47
C PHE A 77 13.90 -7.57 -4.50
N VAL A 78 13.38 -7.13 -3.36
CA VAL A 78 12.75 -8.03 -2.37
C VAL A 78 11.51 -8.72 -2.96
N LEU A 79 10.66 -7.99 -3.67
CA LEU A 79 9.47 -8.56 -4.31
C LEU A 79 9.83 -9.61 -5.37
N GLU A 80 10.86 -9.36 -6.18
CA GLU A 80 11.32 -10.31 -7.17
C GLU A 80 11.91 -11.57 -6.51
N GLN A 81 12.67 -11.41 -5.42
CA GLN A 81 13.17 -12.55 -4.67
C GLN A 81 12.03 -13.41 -4.10
N LEU A 82 11.02 -12.79 -3.48
CA LEU A 82 9.83 -13.49 -2.97
C LEU A 82 9.07 -14.23 -4.08
N ARG A 83 8.98 -13.62 -5.27
CA ARG A 83 8.37 -14.24 -6.44
C ARG A 83 9.15 -15.47 -6.89
N LEU A 84 10.48 -15.37 -6.99
CA LEU A 84 11.36 -16.49 -7.36
C LEU A 84 11.28 -17.63 -6.33
N ASP A 85 11.31 -17.32 -5.04
CA ASP A 85 11.19 -18.29 -3.96
C ASP A 85 9.84 -19.03 -4.02
N ALA A 86 8.75 -18.30 -4.27
CA ALA A 86 7.42 -18.90 -4.46
C ALA A 86 7.36 -19.82 -5.68
N MET A 87 8.01 -19.45 -6.79
CA MET A 87 8.09 -20.28 -8.00
C MET A 87 8.91 -21.56 -7.77
N MET A 88 10.03 -21.47 -7.05
CA MET A 88 10.89 -22.62 -6.75
C MET A 88 10.22 -23.63 -5.80
N ASN A 89 9.39 -23.17 -4.86
CA ASN A 89 8.64 -24.04 -3.95
C ASN A 89 7.52 -24.85 -4.64
N VAL A 90 7.08 -24.45 -5.83
CA VAL A 90 6.09 -25.20 -6.63
C VAL A 90 6.74 -26.36 -7.41
N ILE A 91 8.06 -26.32 -7.64
CA ILE A 91 8.77 -27.24 -8.54
C ILE A 91 9.49 -28.38 -7.79
N VAL A 92 9.28 -28.57 -6.49
CA VAL A 92 9.72 -29.80 -5.80
C VAL A 92 8.58 -30.83 -5.87
N PRO A 93 8.49 -31.70 -6.89
CA PRO A 93 7.56 -32.80 -6.84
C PRO A 93 7.97 -33.70 -5.69
N MET A 94 7.05 -33.95 -4.76
CA MET A 94 7.18 -35.07 -3.82
C MET A 94 7.38 -36.34 -4.65
N SER A 95 8.63 -36.83 -4.71
CA SER A 95 8.93 -38.14 -5.24
C SER A 95 8.37 -39.18 -4.27
N SER A 96 7.08 -39.45 -4.39
CA SER A 96 6.40 -40.54 -3.69
C SER A 96 7.07 -41.84 -4.10
N SER A 97 7.89 -42.39 -3.20
CA SER A 97 8.44 -43.74 -3.34
C SER A 97 7.29 -44.75 -3.25
N VAL A 98 6.75 -45.17 -4.38
CA VAL A 98 5.81 -46.30 -4.45
C VAL A 98 6.63 -47.58 -4.29
N LYS A 99 6.64 -48.14 -3.07
CA LYS A 99 7.08 -49.52 -2.86
C LYS A 99 5.98 -50.45 -3.34
N ILE A 100 6.21 -51.09 -4.48
CA ILE A 100 5.38 -52.20 -4.96
C ILE A 100 5.81 -53.45 -4.17
N SER A 101 4.97 -53.89 -3.25
CA SER A 101 5.14 -55.20 -2.58
C SER A 101 4.55 -56.29 -3.46
N LYS A 102 5.31 -57.39 -3.64
CA LYS A 102 4.86 -58.66 -4.22
C LYS A 102 4.11 -59.48 -3.18
#